data_AF-A0A1C4MXH6-F1
#
_entry.id   AF-A0A1C4MXH6-F1
#
_cell.length_a   1.000
_cell.length_b   1.000
_cell.length_c   1.000
_cell.angle_alpha   90.00
_cell.angle_beta   90.00
_cell.angle_gamma   90.00
#
_symmetry.space_group_name_H-M   'P 1'
#
loop_
_entity.id
_entity.type
_entity.pdbx_description
1 polymer ?
#
loop_
_entity_poly.entity_id
_entity_poly.type
_entity_poly.pdbx_seq_one_letter_code
_entity_poly.pdbx_strand_id
1 'polypeptide(L)'
;MTASKARMTFRAGWEKQVFALPGTQRLLLRAVARIEAYAKGDAPRRENAGRRTGRRTSWTSIRNNIASAVHMDAGGWYGAVFTEADPRVRHAMLTHQGFRDRAGRRHPGRRFLKGALLKARV
;
A
#
# COMPACT_ATOMS: atom_id res chain seq x y z
N MET A 1 11.21 -10.67 -46.31
CA MET A 1 11.94 -10.74 -45.01
C MET A 1 11.12 -11.55 -44.03
N THR A 2 11.49 -12.80 -43.78
CA THR A 2 10.85 -13.66 -42.78
C THR A 2 11.33 -13.24 -41.39
N ALA A 3 10.42 -12.72 -40.56
CA ALA A 3 10.72 -12.43 -39.17
C ALA A 3 11.14 -13.73 -38.47
N SER A 4 12.38 -13.81 -37.98
CA SER A 4 12.84 -14.94 -37.18
C SER A 4 12.03 -14.97 -35.88
N LYS A 5 11.47 -16.13 -35.53
CA LYS A 5 10.76 -16.31 -34.26
C LYS A 5 11.78 -16.28 -33.13
N ALA A 6 11.88 -15.15 -32.44
CA ALA A 6 12.67 -15.05 -31.21
C ALA A 6 12.07 -16.00 -30.15
N ARG A 7 12.89 -16.93 -29.66
CA ARG A 7 12.51 -17.86 -28.59
C ARG A 7 13.13 -17.37 -27.28
N MET A 8 12.30 -16.89 -26.37
CA MET A 8 12.74 -16.50 -25.04
C MET A 8 12.71 -17.72 -24.12
N THR A 9 13.86 -18.06 -23.53
CA THR A 9 13.98 -19.15 -22.56
C THR A 9 14.46 -18.60 -21.22
N PHE A 10 13.70 -18.92 -20.17
CA PHE A 10 14.01 -18.50 -18.81
C PHE A 10 14.68 -19.65 -18.07
N ARG A 11 15.86 -19.41 -17.51
CA ARG A 11 16.56 -20.37 -16.64
C ARG A 11 16.09 -20.20 -15.21
N ALA A 12 16.09 -21.26 -14.40
CA ALA A 12 15.74 -21.14 -12.98
C ALA A 12 16.55 -20.03 -12.28
N GLY A 13 15.88 -19.13 -11.58
CA GLY A 13 16.51 -18.00 -10.89
C GLY A 13 16.75 -16.75 -11.75
N TRP A 14 16.29 -16.74 -13.01
CA TRP A 14 16.32 -15.55 -13.88
C TRP A 14 15.61 -14.36 -13.23
N GLU A 15 14.58 -14.61 -12.42
CA GLU A 15 13.80 -13.58 -11.74
C GLU A 15 14.68 -12.73 -10.82
N LYS A 16 15.61 -13.35 -10.09
CA LYS A 16 16.52 -12.63 -9.18
C LYS A 16 17.41 -11.65 -9.95
N GLN A 17 17.88 -12.06 -11.13
CA GLN A 17 18.70 -11.21 -11.98
C GLN A 17 17.89 -10.01 -12.47
N VAL A 18 16.65 -10.22 -12.88
CA VAL A 18 15.75 -9.14 -13.30
C VAL A 18 15.38 -8.25 -12.13
N PHE A 19 15.05 -8.80 -10.97
CA PHE A 19 14.65 -8.02 -9.79
C PHE A 19 15.78 -7.19 -9.21
N ALA A 20 17.05 -7.54 -9.45
CA ALA A 20 18.19 -6.71 -9.07
C ALA A 20 18.41 -5.49 -9.99
N LEU A 21 17.81 -5.46 -11.18
CA LEU A 21 18.05 -4.40 -12.16
C LEU A 21 17.50 -3.03 -11.70
N PRO A 22 18.19 -1.92 -11.99
CA PRO A 22 17.68 -0.56 -11.74
C PRO A 22 16.36 -0.25 -12.48
N GLY A 23 16.08 -0.95 -13.58
CA GLY A 23 14.79 -0.86 -14.28
C GLY A 23 13.63 -1.33 -13.41
N THR A 24 13.84 -2.41 -12.65
CA THR A 24 12.86 -2.96 -11.72
C THR A 24 12.59 -2.00 -10.57
N GLN A 25 13.63 -1.38 -10.00
CA GLN A 25 13.46 -0.35 -8.97
C GLN A 25 12.54 0.80 -9.43
N ARG A 26 12.78 1.33 -10.64
CA ARG A 26 11.96 2.42 -11.21
C ARG A 26 10.52 2.00 -11.46
N LEU A 27 10.31 0.77 -11.92
CA LEU A 27 8.97 0.21 -12.13
C LEU A 27 8.24 0.05 -10.78
N LEU A 28 8.93 -0.47 -9.77
CA LEU A 28 8.40 -0.63 -8.41
C LEU A 28 8.05 0.71 -7.78
N LEU A 29 8.89 1.73 -7.90
CA LEU A 29 8.61 3.09 -7.40
C LEU A 29 7.27 3.62 -7.92
N ARG A 30 7.00 3.45 -9.22
CA ARG A 30 5.71 3.85 -9.83
C ARG A 30 4.55 3.00 -9.32
N ALA A 31 4.76 1.69 -9.21
CA ALA A 31 3.73 0.76 -8.75
C ALA A 31 3.34 1.04 -7.29
N VAL A 32 4.30 1.18 -6.38
CA VAL A 32 4.03 1.44 -4.96
C VAL A 32 3.41 2.81 -4.73
N ALA A 33 3.82 3.84 -5.48
CA ALA A 33 3.19 5.16 -5.41
C ALA A 33 1.72 5.12 -5.82
N ARG A 34 1.37 4.31 -6.83
CA ARG A 34 -0.01 4.09 -7.25
C ARG A 34 -0.83 3.35 -6.19
N ILE A 35 -0.26 2.29 -5.59
CA ILE A 35 -0.90 1.56 -4.49
C ILE A 35 -1.14 2.49 -3.30
N GLU A 36 -0.15 3.30 -2.93
CA GLU A 36 -0.25 4.29 -1.86
C GLU A 36 -1.37 5.28 -2.12
N ALA A 37 -1.47 5.82 -3.35
CA ALA A 37 -2.52 6.75 -3.73
C ALA A 37 -3.92 6.12 -3.59
N TYR A 38 -4.11 4.88 -4.06
CA TYR A 38 -5.38 4.17 -3.89
C TYR A 38 -5.68 3.87 -2.42
N ALA A 39 -4.69 3.44 -1.65
CA ALA A 39 -4.85 3.16 -0.23
C ALA A 39 -5.23 4.42 0.55
N LYS A 40 -4.63 5.57 0.22
CA LYS A 40 -4.99 6.88 0.80
C LYS A 40 -6.37 7.36 0.36
N GLY A 41 -6.77 7.08 -0.88
CA GLY A 41 -8.10 7.43 -1.42
C GLY A 41 -9.23 6.64 -0.78
N ASP A 42 -9.01 5.33 -0.59
CA ASP A 42 -9.97 4.39 -0.01
C ASP A 42 -9.90 4.34 1.53
N ALA A 43 -8.90 5.00 2.12
CA ALA A 43 -8.75 5.07 3.57
C ALA A 43 -10.02 5.63 4.21
N PRO A 44 -10.51 5.02 5.31
CA PRO A 44 -11.66 5.49 6.04
C PRO A 44 -11.51 6.96 6.43
N ARG A 45 -12.45 7.80 5.96
CA ARG A 45 -12.55 9.19 6.39
C ARG A 45 -13.24 9.19 7.75
N ARG A 46 -12.75 9.98 8.71
CA ARG A 46 -13.51 10.25 9.94
C ARG A 46 -14.72 11.13 9.56
N GLU A 47 -15.79 10.53 9.09
CA GLU A 47 -17.05 11.25 8.78
C GLU A 47 -17.75 11.80 10.02
N ASN A 48 -17.35 11.36 11.22
CA ASN A 48 -18.04 11.71 12.47
C ASN A 48 -17.28 12.71 13.37
N ALA A 49 -16.39 13.53 12.81
CA ALA A 49 -15.87 14.70 13.54
C ALA A 49 -16.82 15.90 13.43
N GLY A 50 -18.13 15.67 13.56
CA GLY A 50 -19.17 16.67 13.80
C GLY A 50 -19.34 17.76 12.73
N ARG A 51 -20.57 17.89 12.21
CA ARG A 51 -21.10 19.06 11.47
C ARG A 51 -20.94 20.43 12.19
N ARG A 52 -20.19 20.53 13.29
CA ARG A 52 -20.13 21.72 14.16
C ARG A 52 -18.76 22.33 14.35
N THR A 53 -17.68 21.70 13.92
CA THR A 53 -16.35 22.30 14.04
C THR A 53 -15.53 21.90 12.85
N GLY A 54 -15.23 22.85 11.95
CA GLY A 54 -14.25 22.66 10.90
C GLY A 54 -12.97 22.09 11.52
N ARG A 55 -12.75 20.78 11.38
CA ARG A 55 -11.69 20.08 12.11
C ARG A 55 -10.72 19.44 11.13
N ARG A 56 -9.58 20.13 11.08
CA ARG A 56 -8.24 19.67 10.74
C ARG A 56 -8.12 18.15 10.68
N THR A 57 -7.63 17.66 9.54
CA THR A 57 -7.15 16.30 9.33
C THR A 57 -6.34 15.85 10.54
N SER A 58 -6.89 14.95 11.35
CA SER A 58 -6.22 14.47 12.56
C SER A 58 -4.93 13.76 12.17
N TRP A 59 -3.82 14.07 12.85
CA TRP A 59 -2.52 13.44 12.60
C TRP A 59 -2.58 11.90 12.76
N THR A 60 -3.49 11.40 13.61
CA THR A 60 -3.77 9.96 13.78
C THR A 60 -4.66 9.36 12.70
N SER A 61 -4.98 10.09 11.63
CA SER A 61 -5.79 9.56 10.54
C SER A 61 -5.04 8.44 9.84
N ILE A 62 -5.75 7.34 9.54
CA ILE A 62 -5.21 6.20 8.79
C ILE A 62 -4.52 6.68 7.51
N ARG A 63 -5.18 7.57 6.76
CA ARG A 63 -4.65 8.16 5.52
C ARG A 63 -3.26 8.79 5.69
N ASN A 64 -3.00 9.43 6.82
CA ASN A 64 -1.73 10.11 7.10
C ASN A 64 -0.62 9.14 7.53
N ASN A 65 -0.98 7.92 7.90
CA ASN A 65 -0.07 6.88 8.37
C ASN A 65 0.17 5.80 7.30
N ILE A 66 -0.21 6.07 6.05
CA ILE A 66 0.12 5.24 4.90
C ILE A 66 1.37 5.82 4.22
N ALA A 67 2.39 4.99 4.07
CA ALA A 67 3.63 5.32 3.38
C ALA A 67 4.05 4.17 2.48
N SER A 68 4.76 4.47 1.39
CA SER A 68 5.39 3.47 0.55
C SER A 68 6.91 3.56 0.60
N ALA A 69 7.56 2.43 0.34
CA ALA A 69 9.01 2.39 0.15
C ALA A 69 9.38 1.30 -0.85
N VAL A 70 10.57 1.45 -1.43
CA VAL A 70 11.21 0.43 -2.26
C VAL A 70 12.54 0.09 -1.59
N HIS A 71 12.76 -1.20 -1.37
CA HIS A 71 13.91 -1.73 -0.68
C HIS A 71 14.60 -2.78 -1.54
N MET A 72 15.84 -3.09 -1.21
CA MET A 72 16.61 -4.16 -1.83
C MET A 72 16.94 -5.21 -0.78
N ASP A 73 16.71 -6.48 -1.09
CA ASP A 73 17.14 -7.62 -0.28
C ASP A 73 17.92 -8.65 -1.14
N ALA A 74 18.18 -9.83 -0.60
CA ALA A 74 18.88 -10.91 -1.30
C ALA A 74 18.10 -11.46 -2.52
N GLY A 75 16.80 -11.18 -2.64
CA GLY A 75 15.95 -11.52 -3.76
C GLY A 75 15.82 -10.42 -4.83
N GLY A 76 16.29 -9.20 -4.54
CA GLY A 76 16.28 -8.05 -5.44
C GLY A 76 15.46 -6.88 -4.91
N TRP A 77 15.04 -5.98 -5.80
CA TRP A 77 14.18 -4.87 -5.45
C TRP A 77 12.77 -5.36 -5.13
N TYR A 78 12.18 -4.87 -4.04
CA TYR A 78 10.78 -5.08 -3.70
C TYR A 78 10.12 -3.79 -3.23
N GLY A 79 8.82 -3.69 -3.45
CA GLY A 79 7.99 -2.56 -3.05
C GLY A 79 7.12 -2.91 -1.84
N ALA A 80 7.00 -1.99 -0.89
CA ALA A 80 6.16 -2.14 0.28
C ALA A 80 5.27 -0.91 0.49
N VAL A 81 4.05 -1.15 0.99
CA VAL A 81 3.13 -0.10 1.47
C VAL A 81 2.78 -0.43 2.91
N PHE A 82 3.09 0.50 3.80
CA PHE A 82 2.89 0.40 5.23
C PHE A 82 1.71 1.27 5.64
N THR A 83 0.93 0.83 6.61
CA THR A 83 -0.23 1.58 7.11
C THR A 83 -0.11 1.99 8.58
N GLU A 84 1.10 1.82 9.13
CA GLU A 84 1.43 1.98 10.55
C GLU A 84 2.84 2.58 10.69
N ALA A 85 3.17 3.55 9.84
CA ALA A 85 4.49 4.20 9.87
C ALA A 85 4.78 4.83 11.25
N ASP A 86 3.75 5.32 11.94
CA ASP A 86 3.85 5.80 13.32
C ASP A 86 3.47 4.71 14.35
N PRO A 87 4.39 4.27 15.22
CA PRO A 87 4.11 3.33 16.31
C PRO A 87 3.00 3.78 17.26
N ARG A 88 2.75 5.09 17.39
CA ARG A 88 1.76 5.67 18.30
C ARG A 88 0.32 5.51 17.80
N VAL A 89 0.12 5.18 16.52
CA VAL A 89 -1.20 5.07 15.85
C VAL A 89 -1.62 3.61 15.61
N ARG A 90 -0.77 2.66 16.01
CA ARG A 90 -0.80 1.23 15.64
C ARG A 90 -2.05 0.45 16.12
N HIS A 91 -2.73 0.92 17.16
CA HIS A 91 -3.76 0.13 17.87
C HIS A 91 -5.11 -0.01 17.15
N ALA A 92 -5.45 0.85 16.20
CA ALA A 92 -6.76 0.79 15.52
C ALA A 92 -6.79 -0.15 14.30
N MET A 93 -5.62 -0.45 13.72
CA MET A 93 -5.47 -0.96 12.36
C MET A 93 -5.24 -2.48 12.25
N LEU A 94 -4.98 -3.14 13.39
CA LEU A 94 -4.69 -4.57 13.45
C LEU A 94 -5.90 -5.47 13.14
N THR A 95 -7.12 -4.94 13.23
CA THR A 95 -8.35 -5.72 13.01
C THR A 95 -8.79 -5.67 11.54
N HIS A 96 -9.13 -6.84 10.97
CA HIS A 96 -9.60 -6.91 9.58
C HIS A 96 -10.90 -6.11 9.37
N GLN A 97 -11.86 -6.23 10.29
CA GLN A 97 -13.17 -5.58 10.19
C GLN A 97 -13.30 -4.26 10.98
N GLY A 98 -12.30 -3.90 11.79
CA GLY A 98 -12.42 -2.82 12.77
C GLY A 98 -13.00 -3.32 14.09
N PHE A 99 -13.27 -2.39 15.02
CA PHE A 99 -13.98 -2.66 16.28
C PHE A 99 -14.86 -1.47 16.68
N ARG A 100 -15.74 -1.65 17.66
CA ARG A 100 -16.44 -0.54 18.32
C ARG A 100 -15.85 -0.35 19.71
N ASP A 101 -15.57 0.90 20.09
CA ASP A 101 -15.15 1.19 21.47
C ASP A 101 -16.32 1.12 22.45
N ARG A 102 -16.02 1.21 23.76
CA ARG A 102 -17.04 1.18 24.83
C ARG A 102 -18.06 2.33 24.72
N ALA A 103 -17.71 3.42 24.04
CA ALA A 103 -18.61 4.55 23.77
C ALA A 103 -19.42 4.35 22.47
N GLY A 104 -19.38 3.16 21.86
CA GLY A 104 -20.11 2.80 20.65
C GLY A 104 -19.51 3.36 19.36
N ARG A 105 -18.37 4.05 19.39
CA ARG A 105 -17.76 4.63 18.19
C ARG A 105 -17.08 3.54 17.37
N ARG A 106 -17.30 3.56 16.06
CA ARG A 106 -16.69 2.62 15.13
C ARG A 106 -15.26 3.04 14.77
N HIS A 107 -14.32 2.16 15.03
CA HIS A 107 -12.93 2.24 14.60
C HIS A 107 -12.74 1.35 13.36
N PRO A 108 -12.41 1.91 12.20
CA PRO A 108 -12.34 1.14 10.97
C PRO A 108 -11.06 0.29 10.93
N GLY A 109 -11.18 -0.94 10.42
CA GLY A 109 -10.06 -1.86 10.25
C GLY A 109 -9.41 -1.80 8.86
N ARG A 110 -8.50 -2.74 8.59
CA ARG A 110 -7.64 -2.74 7.39
C ARG A 110 -8.28 -3.22 6.08
N ARG A 111 -9.60 -3.49 6.04
CA ARG A 111 -10.28 -4.00 4.83
C ARG A 111 -10.11 -3.12 3.59
N PHE A 112 -9.94 -1.81 3.76
CA PHE A 112 -9.73 -0.87 2.65
C PHE A 112 -8.44 -1.17 1.85
N LEU A 113 -7.41 -1.74 2.50
CA LEU A 113 -6.16 -2.08 1.82
C LEU A 113 -6.34 -3.17 0.78
N LYS A 114 -7.22 -4.13 1.03
CA LYS A 114 -7.56 -5.15 0.03
C LYS A 114 -8.15 -4.51 -1.23
N GLY A 115 -9.01 -3.49 -1.07
CA GLY A 115 -9.56 -2.73 -2.19
C GLY A 115 -8.49 -1.99 -2.98
N ALA A 116 -7.57 -1.32 -2.28
CA ALA A 116 -6.46 -0.61 -2.91
C ALA A 116 -5.52 -1.55 -3.70
N LEU A 117 -5.19 -2.70 -3.13
CA LEU A 117 -4.38 -3.73 -3.81
C LEU A 117 -5.09 -4.30 -5.03
N LEU A 118 -6.40 -4.57 -4.94
CA LEU A 118 -7.19 -5.05 -6.08
C LEU A 118 -7.28 -4.03 -7.22
N LYS A 119 -7.37 -2.73 -6.90
CA LYS A 119 -7.38 -1.64 -7.92
C LYS A 119 -6.01 -1.42 -8.56
N ALA A 120 -4.95 -1.68 -7.82
CA ALA A 120 -3.58 -1.56 -8.32
C ALA A 120 -3.12 -2.78 -9.13
N ARG A 121 -3.84 -3.90 -9.01
CA ARG A 121 -3.57 -5.11 -9.78
C ARG A 121 -3.74 -4.81 -11.27
N VAL A 122 -2.64 -4.94 -12.01
CA VAL A 122 -2.62 -4.99 -13.47
C VAL A 122 -2.90 -6.43 -13.89
#